data_AF-A0A1W9V0N5-F1
#
_entry.id   AF-A0A1W9V0N5-F1
#
_cell.length_a   1.000
_cell.length_b   1.000
_cell.length_c   1.000
_cell.angle_alpha   90.00
_cell.angle_beta   90.00
_cell.angle_gamma   90.00
#
_symmetry.space_group_name_H-M   'P 1'
#
loop_
_entity.id
_entity.type
_entity.pdbx_description
1 polymer ?
#
loop_
_entity_poly.entity_id
_entity_poly.type
_entity_poly.pdbx_seq_one_letter_code
_entity_poly.pdbx_strand_id
1 'polypeptide(L)'
;MPHNTPASGDFLLLVYLLGLAKFVMALAGMDTGAPFGGLGSSRKMFLHALIEPTLVLLTYTLAQRWQATNLWLNFLNMQQDAAKIHFTDAALLLAWLALALVVLAEAGRLPYDNPDSHLELTMFGKAIHLEYAGAHLALIEWADAMRLTFFFTLLLNFITPWMLTLTGPNFWLYGLIIVVYPLKLFIFATALAIWELYSVKMRLRSITEPATVALLLALMSVVAANLLVS
;
A
#
# COMPACT_ATOMS: atom_id res chain seq x y z
N MET A 1 -12.47 -14.27 25.22
CA MET A 1 -11.03 -13.98 25.06
C MET A 1 -10.26 -15.28 24.94
N PRO A 2 -9.51 -15.48 23.85
CA PRO A 2 -8.25 -16.19 23.91
C PRO A 2 -7.12 -15.23 23.49
N HIS A 3 -6.27 -14.89 24.46
CA HIS A 3 -5.16 -13.95 24.37
C HIS A 3 -3.90 -14.60 23.78
N ASN A 4 -4.05 -15.36 22.70
CA ASN A 4 -2.91 -16.00 22.04
C ASN A 4 -2.98 -15.78 20.53
N THR A 5 -2.92 -14.50 20.14
CA THR A 5 -2.54 -14.18 18.77
C THR A 5 -1.03 -14.27 18.69
N PRO A 6 -0.46 -15.03 17.73
CA PRO A 6 0.98 -15.03 17.54
C PRO A 6 1.43 -13.59 17.26
N ALA A 7 2.50 -13.12 17.92
CA ALA A 7 3.04 -11.76 17.77
C ALA A 7 3.51 -11.44 16.34
N SER A 8 3.44 -12.42 15.43
CA SER A 8 3.77 -12.32 14.02
C SER A 8 2.57 -11.77 13.22
N GLY A 9 2.67 -10.52 12.75
CA GLY A 9 1.76 -9.98 11.73
C GLY A 9 0.81 -8.88 12.17
N ASP A 10 1.16 -8.09 13.19
CA ASP A 10 0.45 -6.85 13.49
C ASP A 10 0.52 -5.88 12.30
N PHE A 11 -0.62 -5.36 11.90
CA PHE A 11 -0.71 -4.43 10.77
C PHE A 11 0.04 -3.13 11.06
N LEU A 12 -0.03 -2.63 12.29
CA LEU A 12 0.64 -1.38 12.66
C LEU A 12 2.17 -1.51 12.58
N LEU A 13 2.70 -2.65 13.01
CA LEU A 13 4.12 -2.98 12.87
C LEU A 13 4.56 -2.97 11.41
N LEU A 14 3.76 -3.55 10.51
CA LEU A 14 4.06 -3.57 9.07
C LEU A 14 4.10 -2.17 8.47
N VAL A 15 3.17 -1.29 8.85
CA VAL A 15 3.15 0.11 8.40
C VAL A 15 4.44 0.83 8.81
N TYR A 16 4.86 0.71 10.07
CA TYR A 16 6.09 1.36 10.54
C TYR A 16 7.37 0.72 9.99
N LEU A 17 7.35 -0.59 9.70
CA LEU A 17 8.48 -1.25 9.02
C LEU A 17 8.67 -0.72 7.59
N LEU A 18 7.58 -0.46 6.87
CA LEU A 18 7.62 0.19 5.55
C LEU A 18 8.07 1.65 5.64
N GLY A 19 7.64 2.37 6.68
CA GLY A 19 8.12 3.72 6.97
C GLY A 19 9.63 3.76 7.25
N LEU A 20 10.14 2.79 8.01
CA LEU A 20 11.58 2.63 8.25
C LEU A 20 12.33 2.35 6.94
N ALA A 21 11.82 1.47 6.08
CA ALA A 21 12.43 1.19 4.78
C ALA A 21 12.53 2.47 3.91
N LYS A 22 11.49 3.31 3.92
CA LYS A 22 11.50 4.63 3.25
C LYS A 22 12.51 5.59 3.86
N PHE A 23 12.63 5.61 5.17
CA PHE A 23 13.61 6.41 5.86
C PHE A 23 15.04 6.03 5.45
N VAL A 24 15.34 4.73 5.40
CA VAL A 24 16.65 4.24 4.91
C VAL A 24 16.87 4.60 3.44
N MET A 25 15.86 4.48 2.57
CA MET A 25 15.97 4.92 1.17
C MET A 25 16.22 6.43 1.05
N ALA A 26 15.61 7.24 1.91
CA ALA A 26 15.81 8.69 1.91
C ALA A 26 17.23 9.06 2.36
N LEU A 27 17.77 8.36 3.37
CA LEU A 27 19.15 8.49 3.80
C LEU A 27 20.14 8.09 2.70
N ALA A 28 19.88 6.98 2.01
CA ALA A 28 20.69 6.55 0.87
C ALA A 28 20.78 7.66 -0.21
N GLY A 29 19.65 8.29 -0.55
CA GLY A 29 19.65 9.44 -1.46
C GLY A 29 20.47 10.64 -0.98
N MET A 30 20.51 10.90 0.34
CA MET A 30 21.28 12.00 0.91
C MET A 30 22.79 11.71 1.02
N ASP A 31 23.16 10.44 1.21
CA ASP A 31 24.56 10.00 1.39
C ASP A 31 25.41 10.21 0.13
N THR A 32 24.78 10.25 -1.04
CA THR A 32 25.43 10.50 -2.33
C THR A 32 26.06 11.89 -2.45
N GLY A 33 25.68 12.85 -1.58
CA GLY A 33 26.18 14.22 -1.61
C GLY A 33 25.73 15.05 -2.82
N ALA A 34 24.89 14.49 -3.70
CA ALA A 34 24.39 15.16 -4.89
C ALA A 34 23.17 16.05 -4.58
N PRO A 35 23.01 17.21 -5.24
CA PRO A 35 21.87 18.11 -5.00
C PRO A 35 20.52 17.46 -5.30
N PHE A 36 20.45 16.53 -6.27
CA PHE A 36 19.22 15.84 -6.64
C PHE A 36 18.79 14.78 -5.64
N GLY A 37 19.74 14.07 -5.02
CA GLY A 37 19.45 13.04 -4.02
C GLY A 37 18.70 13.62 -2.81
N GLY A 38 19.19 14.73 -2.27
CA GLY A 38 18.51 15.45 -1.18
C GLY A 38 17.13 16.00 -1.56
N LEU A 39 16.99 16.57 -2.76
CA LEU A 39 15.71 17.06 -3.28
C LEU A 39 14.67 15.94 -3.44
N GLY A 40 15.08 14.78 -3.98
CA GLY A 40 14.24 13.61 -4.14
C GLY A 40 13.79 13.02 -2.80
N SER A 41 14.74 12.87 -1.87
CA SER A 41 14.49 12.35 -0.51
C SER A 41 13.52 13.23 0.27
N SER A 42 13.69 14.55 0.25
CA SER A 42 12.78 15.50 0.92
C SER A 42 11.34 15.37 0.40
N ARG A 43 11.17 15.29 -0.92
CA ARG A 43 9.83 15.17 -1.54
C ARG A 43 9.18 13.82 -1.26
N LYS A 44 9.92 12.72 -1.33
CA LYS A 44 9.41 11.39 -0.96
C LYS A 44 8.98 11.33 0.51
N MET A 45 9.76 11.92 1.40
CA MET A 45 9.43 11.96 2.83
C MET A 45 8.22 12.85 3.11
N PHE A 46 8.09 13.99 2.41
CA PHE A 46 6.90 14.85 2.49
C PHE A 46 5.63 14.09 2.08
N LEU A 47 5.66 13.35 0.97
CA LEU A 47 4.51 12.53 0.56
C LEU A 47 4.20 11.42 1.55
N HIS A 48 5.23 10.76 2.10
CA HIS A 48 5.02 9.72 3.11
C HIS A 48 4.36 10.27 4.38
N ALA A 49 4.84 11.41 4.88
CA ALA A 49 4.25 12.07 6.06
C ALA A 49 2.77 12.45 5.87
N LEU A 50 2.34 12.75 4.64
CA LEU A 50 0.93 13.05 4.34
C LEU A 50 0.04 11.79 4.38
N ILE A 51 0.54 10.66 3.91
CA ILE A 51 -0.26 9.42 3.74
C ILE A 51 -0.14 8.45 4.92
N GLU A 52 0.93 8.55 5.72
CA GLU A 52 1.12 7.78 6.95
C GLU A 52 -0.09 7.78 7.89
N PRO A 53 -0.70 8.93 8.27
CA PRO A 53 -1.89 8.93 9.13
C PRO A 53 -3.06 8.17 8.51
N THR A 54 -3.16 8.15 7.18
CA THR A 54 -4.20 7.39 6.47
C THR A 54 -3.99 5.88 6.67
N LEU A 55 -2.76 5.38 6.60
CA LEU A 55 -2.45 3.97 6.85
C LEU A 55 -2.81 3.55 8.28
N VAL A 56 -2.50 4.40 9.27
CA VAL A 56 -2.83 4.15 10.67
C VAL A 56 -4.35 4.07 10.86
N LEU A 57 -5.11 4.99 10.28
CA LEU A 57 -6.58 4.94 10.33
C LEU A 57 -7.13 3.68 9.65
N LEU A 58 -6.56 3.24 8.53
CA LEU A 58 -6.94 1.97 7.89
C LEU A 58 -6.69 0.78 8.81
N THR A 59 -5.57 0.75 9.55
CA THR A 59 -5.33 -0.30 10.55
C THR A 59 -6.41 -0.30 11.64
N TYR A 60 -6.84 0.89 12.06
CA TYR A 60 -7.87 1.05 13.07
C TYR A 60 -9.25 0.58 12.57
N THR A 61 -9.62 0.89 11.31
CA THR A 61 -10.89 0.42 10.71
C THR A 61 -11.01 -1.11 10.75
N LEU A 62 -9.96 -1.83 10.36
CA LEU A 62 -9.94 -3.29 10.39
C LEU A 62 -9.97 -3.82 11.83
N ALA A 63 -9.14 -3.23 12.70
CA ALA A 63 -9.06 -3.65 14.10
C ALA A 63 -10.39 -3.48 14.83
N GLN A 64 -11.13 -2.42 14.53
CA GLN A 64 -12.45 -2.18 15.12
C GLN A 64 -13.48 -3.21 14.64
N ARG A 65 -13.49 -3.55 13.34
CA ARG A 65 -14.51 -4.43 12.76
C ARG A 65 -14.42 -5.86 13.29
N TRP A 66 -13.21 -6.40 13.43
CA TRP A 66 -12.99 -7.80 13.83
C TRP A 66 -12.26 -7.97 15.17
N GLN A 67 -12.07 -6.88 15.92
CA GLN A 67 -11.46 -6.87 17.25
C GLN A 67 -10.08 -7.56 17.29
N ALA A 68 -9.31 -7.43 16.21
CA ALA A 68 -7.99 -8.04 16.08
C ALA A 68 -6.99 -7.06 15.44
N THR A 69 -5.79 -7.01 16.00
CA THR A 69 -4.67 -6.22 15.46
C THR A 69 -3.89 -6.96 14.38
N ASN A 70 -4.00 -8.29 14.35
CA ASN A 70 -3.28 -9.13 13.41
C ASN A 70 -3.90 -9.06 12.03
N LEU A 71 -3.08 -8.67 11.05
CA LEU A 71 -3.48 -8.50 9.65
C LEU A 71 -4.02 -9.81 9.07
N TRP A 72 -3.33 -10.92 9.35
CA TRP A 72 -3.76 -12.25 8.92
C TRP A 72 -5.14 -12.62 9.46
N LEU A 73 -5.38 -12.39 10.75
CA LEU A 73 -6.65 -12.73 11.38
C LEU A 73 -7.80 -11.86 10.85
N ASN A 74 -7.54 -10.57 10.61
CA ASN A 74 -8.52 -9.67 10.01
C ASN A 74 -8.94 -10.14 8.62
N PHE A 75 -7.99 -10.50 7.75
CA PHE A 75 -8.33 -11.00 6.42
C PHE A 75 -8.97 -12.38 6.42
N LEU A 76 -8.61 -13.26 7.37
CA LEU A 76 -9.30 -14.53 7.58
C LEU A 76 -10.77 -14.33 7.95
N ASN A 77 -11.04 -13.46 8.93
CA ASN A 77 -12.40 -13.16 9.36
C ASN A 77 -13.20 -12.50 8.23
N MET A 78 -12.56 -11.57 7.51
CA MET A 78 -13.12 -10.96 6.31
C MET A 78 -13.45 -11.98 5.21
N GLN A 79 -12.63 -13.02 5.02
CA GLN A 79 -12.93 -14.12 4.10
C GLN A 79 -14.12 -14.97 4.55
N GLN A 80 -14.25 -15.25 5.84
CA GLN A 80 -15.38 -16.01 6.37
C GLN A 80 -16.70 -15.24 6.21
N ASP A 81 -16.64 -13.91 6.33
CA ASP A 81 -17.75 -13.00 6.11
C ASP A 81 -17.99 -12.67 4.62
N ALA A 82 -17.15 -13.17 3.72
CA ALA A 82 -17.13 -12.76 2.31
C ALA A 82 -18.45 -12.99 1.56
N ALA A 83 -19.25 -13.97 1.99
CA ALA A 83 -20.55 -14.26 1.38
C ALA A 83 -21.61 -13.17 1.63
N LYS A 84 -21.39 -12.21 2.54
CA LYS A 84 -22.40 -11.22 2.95
C LYS A 84 -21.97 -9.74 2.80
N ILE A 85 -20.67 -9.43 2.77
CA ILE A 85 -20.21 -8.09 3.24
C ILE A 85 -19.46 -7.24 2.19
N HIS A 86 -18.79 -7.84 1.18
CA HIS A 86 -17.74 -7.10 0.44
C HIS A 86 -18.17 -5.85 -0.35
N PHE A 87 -19.42 -5.74 -0.80
CA PHE A 87 -19.90 -4.56 -1.53
C PHE A 87 -21.08 -3.85 -0.85
N THR A 88 -21.56 -4.38 0.28
CA THR A 88 -22.66 -3.79 1.04
C THR A 88 -22.13 -2.94 2.19
N ASP A 89 -20.92 -3.23 2.67
CA ASP A 89 -20.30 -2.53 3.78
C ASP A 89 -19.60 -1.25 3.32
N ALA A 90 -20.27 -0.12 3.55
CA ALA A 90 -19.76 1.20 3.22
C ALA A 90 -18.40 1.48 3.87
N ALA A 91 -18.12 0.94 5.07
CA ALA A 91 -16.86 1.19 5.76
C ALA A 91 -15.68 0.57 4.99
N LEU A 92 -15.83 -0.68 4.54
CA LEU A 92 -14.77 -1.39 3.81
C LEU A 92 -14.53 -0.83 2.41
N LEU A 93 -15.59 -0.37 1.72
CA LEU A 93 -15.45 0.29 0.43
C LEU A 93 -14.67 1.61 0.55
N LEU A 94 -14.97 2.42 1.58
CA LEU A 94 -14.25 3.65 1.84
C LEU A 94 -12.79 3.40 2.23
N ALA A 95 -12.54 2.38 3.07
CA ALA A 95 -11.19 1.95 3.43
C ALA A 95 -10.40 1.51 2.18
N TRP A 96 -11.03 0.76 1.28
CA TRP A 96 -10.41 0.31 0.05
C TRP A 96 -10.04 1.48 -0.87
N LEU A 97 -10.94 2.46 -1.05
CA LEU A 97 -10.66 3.66 -1.84
C LEU A 97 -9.52 4.49 -1.25
N ALA A 98 -9.53 4.68 0.08
CA ALA A 98 -8.45 5.36 0.78
C ALA A 98 -7.12 4.63 0.59
N LEU A 99 -7.12 3.29 0.75
CA LEU A 99 -5.94 2.46 0.52
C LEU A 99 -5.44 2.58 -0.91
N ALA A 100 -6.32 2.57 -1.92
CA ALA A 100 -5.94 2.71 -3.32
C ALA A 100 -5.18 4.01 -3.60
N LEU A 101 -5.66 5.14 -3.07
CA LEU A 101 -4.96 6.42 -3.17
C LEU A 101 -3.60 6.39 -2.47
N VAL A 102 -3.52 5.78 -1.29
CA VAL A 102 -2.26 5.61 -0.56
C VAL A 102 -1.29 4.73 -1.34
N VAL A 103 -1.74 3.64 -1.96
CA VAL A 103 -0.89 2.76 -2.79
C VAL A 103 -0.30 3.52 -3.98
N LEU A 104 -1.09 4.35 -4.66
CA LEU A 104 -0.58 5.20 -5.75
C LEU A 104 0.49 6.18 -5.26
N ALA A 105 0.28 6.80 -4.10
CA ALA A 105 1.23 7.72 -3.48
C ALA A 105 2.51 7.01 -3.01
N GLU A 106 2.38 5.86 -2.38
CA GLU A 106 3.47 5.03 -1.87
C GLU A 106 4.35 4.47 -3.00
N ALA A 107 3.72 4.03 -4.08
CA ALA A 107 4.39 3.50 -5.26
C ALA A 107 5.00 4.57 -6.17
N GLY A 108 4.74 5.86 -5.91
CA GLY A 108 5.19 6.95 -6.78
C GLY A 108 4.60 6.85 -8.19
N ARG A 109 3.32 6.48 -8.28
CA ARG A 109 2.59 6.29 -9.54
C ARG A 109 1.73 7.51 -9.84
N LEU A 110 1.29 7.64 -11.09
CA LEU A 110 0.41 8.73 -11.49
C LEU A 110 -0.90 8.66 -10.67
N PRO A 111 -1.41 9.79 -10.13
CA PRO A 111 -1.05 11.18 -10.46
C PRO A 111 0.08 11.81 -9.61
N TYR A 112 0.63 11.10 -8.62
CA TYR A 112 1.57 11.63 -7.61
C TYR A 112 2.97 11.86 -8.18
N ASP A 113 3.56 10.84 -8.77
CA ASP A 113 4.85 10.92 -9.47
C ASP A 113 4.76 10.15 -10.79
N ASN A 114 5.68 10.45 -11.70
CA ASN A 114 5.85 9.69 -12.94
C ASN A 114 7.21 8.99 -12.89
N PRO A 115 7.25 7.65 -12.80
CA PRO A 115 8.50 6.91 -12.78
C PRO A 115 9.32 7.13 -14.06
N ASP A 116 8.72 7.46 -15.20
CA ASP A 116 9.42 7.65 -16.48
C ASP A 116 9.96 9.07 -16.68
N SER A 117 9.67 9.99 -15.76
CA SER A 117 10.14 11.36 -15.86
C SER A 117 11.63 11.46 -15.57
N HIS A 118 12.43 11.74 -16.59
CA HIS A 118 13.86 12.01 -16.50
C HIS A 118 14.23 13.51 -16.41
N LEU A 119 13.27 14.36 -16.02
CA LEU A 119 13.50 15.79 -15.83
C LEU A 119 14.03 16.07 -14.42
N GLU A 120 15.33 16.35 -14.32
CA GLU A 120 16.12 16.47 -13.07
C GLU A 120 15.43 17.30 -11.97
N LEU A 121 14.77 18.41 -12.33
CA LEU A 121 14.10 19.31 -11.37
C LEU A 121 12.73 18.80 -10.87
N THR A 122 12.09 17.88 -11.59
CA THR A 122 10.74 17.35 -11.26
C THR A 122 10.74 15.87 -10.90
N MET A 123 11.90 15.22 -10.85
CA MET A 123 12.05 13.86 -10.35
C MET A 123 11.72 13.80 -8.85
N PHE A 124 10.92 12.82 -8.42
CA PHE A 124 10.88 12.39 -7.01
C PHE A 124 11.70 11.12 -6.84
N GLY A 125 11.21 10.01 -7.41
CA GLY A 125 11.77 8.69 -7.13
C GLY A 125 13.10 8.40 -7.82
N LYS A 126 13.22 8.78 -9.09
CA LYS A 126 14.44 8.58 -9.88
C LYS A 126 15.63 9.39 -9.39
N ALA A 127 15.40 10.51 -8.69
CA ALA A 127 16.49 11.35 -8.17
C ALA A 127 17.40 10.62 -7.17
N ILE A 128 16.86 9.68 -6.40
CA ILE A 128 17.64 8.83 -5.47
C ILE A 128 18.45 7.77 -6.22
N HIS A 129 18.04 7.39 -7.43
CA HIS A 129 18.66 6.31 -8.19
C HIS A 129 19.85 6.77 -9.04
N LEU A 130 19.95 8.08 -9.34
CA LEU A 130 20.89 8.63 -10.33
C LEU A 130 22.37 8.33 -10.02
N GLU A 131 22.71 8.28 -8.73
CA GLU A 131 24.09 8.12 -8.25
C GLU A 131 24.46 6.65 -8.01
N TYR A 132 23.50 5.73 -8.10
CA TYR A 132 23.72 4.30 -7.91
C TYR A 132 23.83 3.57 -9.24
N ALA A 133 24.75 2.59 -9.29
CA ALA A 133 24.97 1.75 -10.46
C ALA A 133 25.16 0.27 -10.07
N GLY A 134 25.00 -0.62 -11.05
CA GLY A 134 25.27 -2.05 -10.91
C GLY A 134 24.43 -2.72 -9.82
N ALA A 135 25.10 -3.45 -8.90
CA ALA A 135 24.43 -4.23 -7.87
C ALA A 135 23.62 -3.37 -6.88
N HIS A 136 24.08 -2.17 -6.55
CA HIS A 136 23.36 -1.28 -5.63
C HIS A 136 22.06 -0.77 -6.25
N LEU A 137 22.08 -0.42 -7.54
CA LEU A 137 20.88 -0.03 -8.26
C LEU A 137 19.85 -1.18 -8.30
N ALA A 138 20.31 -2.41 -8.58
CA ALA A 138 19.46 -3.59 -8.60
C ALA A 138 18.78 -3.85 -7.25
N LEU A 139 19.47 -3.63 -6.13
CA LEU A 139 18.89 -3.77 -4.79
C LEU A 139 17.80 -2.71 -4.52
N ILE A 140 18.00 -1.46 -4.95
CA ILE A 140 17.01 -0.39 -4.78
C ILE A 140 15.77 -0.67 -5.63
N GLU A 141 15.95 -1.04 -6.90
CA GLU A 141 14.84 -1.40 -7.79
C GLU A 141 14.07 -2.62 -7.28
N TRP A 142 14.78 -3.62 -6.75
CA TRP A 142 14.16 -4.80 -6.17
C TRP A 142 13.34 -4.45 -4.91
N ALA A 143 13.85 -3.55 -4.06
CA ALA A 143 13.11 -3.07 -2.90
C ALA A 143 11.84 -2.29 -3.30
N ASP A 144 11.92 -1.46 -4.34
CA ASP A 144 10.76 -0.75 -4.89
C ASP A 144 9.72 -1.73 -5.48
N ALA A 145 10.16 -2.78 -6.18
CA ALA A 145 9.29 -3.84 -6.70
C ALA A 145 8.62 -4.66 -5.58
N MET A 146 9.36 -5.02 -4.52
CA MET A 146 8.81 -5.69 -3.35
C MET A 146 7.73 -4.87 -2.66
N ARG A 147 7.99 -3.57 -2.45
CA ARG A 147 7.05 -2.65 -1.82
C ARG A 147 5.78 -2.51 -2.65
N LEU A 148 5.89 -2.34 -3.97
CA LEU A 148 4.72 -2.29 -4.86
C LEU A 148 3.91 -3.60 -4.78
N THR A 149 4.59 -4.75 -4.83
CA THR A 149 3.96 -6.07 -4.72
C THR A 149 3.22 -6.23 -3.39
N PHE A 150 3.82 -5.79 -2.29
CA PHE A 150 3.18 -5.80 -0.97
C PHE A 150 1.89 -4.98 -0.96
N PHE A 151 1.95 -3.74 -1.44
CA PHE A 151 0.77 -2.85 -1.46
C PHE A 151 -0.34 -3.36 -2.37
N PHE A 152 0.00 -3.92 -3.53
CA PHE A 152 -0.97 -4.59 -4.41
C PHE A 152 -1.62 -5.79 -3.73
N THR A 153 -0.83 -6.58 -3.01
CA THR A 153 -1.34 -7.73 -2.25
C THR A 153 -2.28 -7.27 -1.14
N LEU A 154 -1.93 -6.21 -0.41
CA LEU A 154 -2.78 -5.63 0.61
C LEU A 154 -4.11 -5.17 0.01
N LEU A 155 -4.06 -4.41 -1.10
CA LEU A 155 -5.24 -3.90 -1.78
C LEU A 155 -6.13 -5.02 -2.35
N LEU A 156 -5.51 -6.06 -2.91
CA LEU A 156 -6.21 -7.27 -3.37
C LEU A 156 -6.97 -7.97 -2.24
N ASN A 157 -6.33 -8.12 -1.08
CA ASN A 157 -6.95 -8.76 0.08
C ASN A 157 -8.14 -7.95 0.64
N PHE A 158 -8.16 -6.62 0.45
CA PHE A 158 -9.33 -5.80 0.81
C PHE A 158 -10.54 -5.98 -0.14
N ILE A 159 -10.34 -6.33 -1.42
CA ILE A 159 -11.48 -6.57 -2.34
C ILE A 159 -11.96 -8.00 -2.23
N THR A 160 -11.01 -8.94 -2.29
CA THR A 160 -11.32 -10.37 -2.38
C THR A 160 -10.23 -11.12 -1.61
N PRO A 161 -10.36 -11.26 -0.28
CA PRO A 161 -9.51 -12.14 0.54
C PRO A 161 -9.87 -13.59 0.23
N TRP A 162 -9.65 -14.00 -1.02
CA TRP A 162 -9.98 -15.33 -1.49
C TRP A 162 -8.72 -16.18 -1.33
N MET A 163 -8.88 -17.37 -0.73
CA MET A 163 -7.89 -18.46 -0.62
C MET A 163 -7.00 -18.49 0.64
N LEU A 164 -7.33 -17.78 1.72
CA LEU A 164 -6.58 -17.87 3.00
C LEU A 164 -7.00 -19.12 3.83
N THR A 165 -8.24 -19.58 3.69
CA THR A 165 -8.84 -20.70 4.44
C THR A 165 -9.04 -21.99 3.63
N LEU A 166 -8.19 -22.25 2.65
CA LEU A 166 -8.20 -23.54 1.93
C LEU A 166 -7.53 -24.61 2.81
N THR A 167 -8.13 -24.91 3.97
CA THR A 167 -7.68 -25.89 4.94
C THR A 167 -8.05 -27.30 4.50
N GLY A 168 -7.14 -27.89 3.72
CA GLY A 168 -7.10 -29.33 3.44
C GLY A 168 -5.75 -29.68 2.78
N PRO A 169 -5.11 -30.81 3.14
CA PRO A 169 -3.86 -31.24 2.52
C PRO A 169 -4.12 -31.78 1.11
N ASN A 170 -4.50 -30.89 0.19
CA ASN A 170 -4.75 -31.23 -1.21
C ASN A 170 -3.72 -30.51 -2.07
N PHE A 171 -2.79 -31.29 -2.64
CA PHE A 171 -1.71 -30.80 -3.50
C PHE A 171 -2.22 -29.89 -4.63
N TRP A 172 -3.37 -30.22 -5.20
CA TRP A 172 -4.02 -29.44 -6.26
C TRP A 172 -4.38 -28.01 -5.83
N LEU A 173 -4.72 -27.84 -4.56
CA LEU A 173 -5.13 -26.56 -3.98
C LEU A 173 -3.93 -25.61 -3.85
N TYR A 174 -2.78 -26.13 -3.41
CA TYR A 174 -1.53 -25.36 -3.36
C TYR A 174 -1.03 -24.97 -4.75
N GLY A 175 -1.13 -25.87 -5.73
CA GLY A 175 -0.82 -25.55 -7.13
C GLY A 175 -1.70 -24.43 -7.68
N LEU A 176 -2.99 -24.43 -7.34
CA LEU A 176 -3.93 -23.38 -7.76
C LEU A 176 -3.61 -22.02 -7.12
N ILE A 177 -3.20 -21.97 -5.84
CA ILE A 177 -2.76 -20.72 -5.18
C ILE A 177 -1.55 -20.12 -5.89
N ILE A 178 -0.55 -20.94 -6.20
CA ILE A 178 0.70 -20.51 -6.85
C ILE A 178 0.43 -19.88 -8.23
N VAL A 179 -0.59 -20.34 -8.94
CA VAL A 179 -0.95 -19.83 -10.27
C VAL A 179 -1.91 -18.62 -10.18
N VAL A 180 -2.87 -18.65 -9.26
CA VAL A 180 -3.90 -17.60 -9.16
C VAL A 180 -3.35 -16.30 -8.58
N TYR A 181 -2.45 -16.38 -7.60
CA TYR A 181 -1.83 -15.19 -7.00
C TYR A 181 -1.11 -14.29 -8.03
N PRO A 182 -0.17 -14.78 -8.86
CA PRO A 182 0.48 -13.96 -9.87
C PRO A 182 -0.51 -13.48 -10.95
N LEU A 183 -1.55 -14.27 -11.27
CA LEU A 183 -2.59 -13.83 -12.19
C LEU A 183 -3.37 -12.63 -11.64
N LYS A 184 -3.70 -12.61 -10.34
CA LYS A 184 -4.34 -11.46 -9.67
C LYS A 184 -3.44 -10.23 -9.68
N LEU A 185 -2.15 -10.41 -9.35
CA LEU A 185 -1.17 -9.33 -9.43
C LEU A 185 -1.06 -8.77 -10.84
N PHE A 186 -1.08 -9.64 -11.86
CA PHE A 186 -1.04 -9.24 -13.27
C PHE A 186 -2.27 -8.41 -13.66
N ILE A 187 -3.47 -8.79 -13.21
CA ILE A 187 -4.70 -8.02 -13.43
C ILE A 187 -4.58 -6.63 -12.81
N PHE A 188 -4.09 -6.52 -11.58
CA PHE A 188 -3.91 -5.23 -10.90
C PHE A 188 -2.82 -4.37 -11.52
N ALA A 189 -1.71 -4.98 -11.95
CA ALA A 189 -0.67 -4.29 -12.69
C ALA A 189 -1.21 -3.73 -14.02
N THR A 190 -2.06 -4.50 -14.72
CA THR A 190 -2.73 -4.05 -15.94
C THR A 190 -3.70 -2.91 -15.65
N ALA A 191 -4.49 -3.00 -14.58
CA ALA A 191 -5.38 -1.92 -14.15
C ALA A 191 -4.63 -0.63 -13.81
N LEU A 192 -3.50 -0.75 -13.10
CA LEU A 192 -2.59 0.37 -12.83
C LEU A 192 -2.06 0.97 -14.14
N ALA A 193 -1.62 0.13 -15.09
CA ALA A 193 -1.11 0.60 -16.37
C ALA A 193 -2.18 1.36 -17.16
N ILE A 194 -3.43 0.87 -17.17
CA ILE A 194 -4.57 1.57 -17.79
C ILE A 194 -4.81 2.91 -17.07
N TRP A 195 -4.78 2.93 -15.74
CA TRP A 195 -4.91 4.15 -14.95
C TRP A 195 -3.83 5.19 -15.29
N GLU A 196 -2.58 4.76 -15.44
CA GLU A 196 -1.45 5.62 -15.84
C GLU A 196 -1.65 6.24 -17.23
N LEU A 197 -2.27 5.51 -18.18
CA LEU A 197 -2.57 6.04 -19.52
C LEU A 197 -3.60 7.19 -19.50
N TYR A 198 -4.55 7.17 -18.55
CA TYR A 198 -5.58 8.20 -18.43
C TYR A 198 -5.21 9.34 -17.46
N SER A 199 -4.13 9.18 -16.69
CA SER A 199 -3.77 10.11 -15.62
C SER A 199 -2.66 11.07 -16.04
N VAL A 200 -2.74 12.30 -15.55
CA VAL A 200 -1.72 13.33 -15.79
C VAL A 200 -0.94 13.59 -14.51
N LYS A 201 0.38 13.83 -14.65
CA LYS A 201 1.26 14.19 -13.53
C LYS A 201 0.78 15.49 -12.90
N MET A 202 0.50 15.45 -11.60
CA MET A 202 0.13 16.63 -10.83
C MET A 202 1.36 17.45 -10.41
N ARG A 203 1.16 18.76 -10.19
CA ARG A 203 2.19 19.63 -9.62
C ARG A 203 2.34 19.33 -8.13
N LEU A 204 3.56 19.45 -7.59
CA LEU A 204 3.89 19.13 -6.19
C LEU A 204 2.91 19.72 -5.15
N ARG A 205 2.43 20.95 -5.37
CA ARG A 205 1.47 21.61 -4.44
C ARG A 205 0.08 20.97 -4.44
N SER A 206 -0.35 20.43 -5.59
CA SER A 206 -1.66 19.79 -5.75
C SER A 206 -1.65 18.34 -5.27
N ILE A 207 -0.48 17.77 -4.96
CA ILE A 207 -0.38 16.38 -4.46
C ILE A 207 -0.99 16.24 -3.04
N THR A 208 -1.05 17.35 -2.30
CA THR A 208 -1.74 17.38 -1.00
C THR A 208 -3.24 17.10 -1.14
N GLU A 209 -3.85 17.44 -2.27
CA GLU A 209 -5.30 17.24 -2.50
C GLU A 209 -5.70 15.75 -2.45
N PRO A 210 -5.15 14.85 -3.30
CA PRO A 210 -5.52 13.44 -3.26
C PRO A 210 -5.05 12.75 -1.97
N ALA A 211 -3.96 13.20 -1.33
CA ALA A 211 -3.57 12.70 -0.01
C ALA A 211 -4.58 13.08 1.08
N THR A 212 -5.11 14.30 1.04
CA THR A 212 -6.16 14.75 1.98
C THR A 212 -7.47 14.00 1.72
N VAL A 213 -7.83 13.75 0.47
CA VAL A 213 -9.00 12.93 0.12
C VAL A 213 -8.84 11.52 0.67
N ALA A 214 -7.66 10.89 0.55
CA ALA A 214 -7.40 9.58 1.13
C ALA A 214 -7.60 9.58 2.65
N LEU A 215 -7.09 10.61 3.34
CA LEU A 215 -7.25 10.78 4.79
C LEU A 215 -8.73 10.92 5.18
N LEU A 216 -9.48 11.75 4.45
CA LEU A 216 -10.92 11.94 4.69
C LEU A 216 -11.71 10.65 4.47
N LEU A 217 -11.42 9.90 3.40
CA LEU A 217 -12.04 8.61 3.14
C LEU A 217 -11.74 7.60 4.26
N ALA A 218 -10.51 7.56 4.77
CA ALA A 218 -10.16 6.71 5.90
C ALA A 218 -10.89 7.14 7.19
N LEU A 219 -11.01 8.44 7.47
CA LEU A 219 -11.81 8.94 8.60
C LEU A 219 -13.29 8.56 8.46
N MET A 220 -13.87 8.74 7.27
CA MET A 220 -15.25 8.33 7.00
C MET A 220 -15.44 6.82 7.16
N SER A 221 -14.46 6.01 6.74
CA SER A 221 -14.46 4.58 6.97
C SER A 221 -14.50 4.23 8.46
N VAL A 222 -13.69 4.91 9.29
CA VAL A 222 -13.71 4.72 10.75
C VAL A 222 -15.08 5.04 11.34
N VAL A 223 -15.68 6.16 10.95
CA VAL A 223 -17.01 6.55 11.45
C VAL A 223 -18.07 5.56 10.99
N ALA A 224 -18.05 5.12 9.73
CA ALA A 224 -18.97 4.11 9.22
C ALA A 224 -18.80 2.76 9.94
N ALA A 225 -17.55 2.36 10.24
CA ALA A 225 -17.27 1.14 10.99
C ALA A 225 -17.83 1.22 12.42
N ASN A 226 -17.77 2.37 13.07
CA ASN A 226 -18.39 2.60 14.38
C ASN A 226 -19.92 2.42 14.33
N LEU A 227 -20.58 3.02 13.34
CA LEU A 227 -22.04 3.00 13.21
C LEU A 227 -22.60 1.62 12.85
N LEU A 228 -21.81 0.77 12.20
CA LEU A 228 -22.22 -0.59 11.82
C LEU A 228 -21.97 -1.65 12.91
N VAL A 229 -21.28 -1.27 13.99
CA VAL A 229 -21.00 -2.14 15.14
C VAL A 229 -21.96 -1.88 16.32
N SER A 230 -22.61 -0.70 16.36
CA SER A 230 -23.71 -0.36 17.28
C SER A 230 -25.05 -0.90 16.81
#